data_AF-A0A8S3HGT0-F1
#
_entry.id   AF-A0A8S3HGT0-F1
#
_cell.length_a   1.000
_cell.length_b   1.000
_cell.length_c   1.000
_cell.angle_alpha   90.00
_cell.angle_beta   90.00
_cell.angle_gamma   90.00
#
_symmetry.space_group_name_H-M   'P 1'
#
loop_
_entity.id
_entity.type
_entity.pdbx_description
1 polymer ?
#
loop_
_entity_poly.entity_id
_entity_poly.type
_entity_poly.pdbx_seq_one_letter_code
_entity_poly.pdbx_strand_id
1 'polypeptide(L)'
;KPNGQYYVEKGYEQEFISKQKILDLPGIGLSLLDKLQQNCSHQTIETCKNVQNLFSLEQLKTILGKKQGQTIYDMSRAIDTRILSKDYLPKSISIDVNYGIRFQTFDELTLFVKQLSMELHKRLKQAKQKGKQLTVKIRVRSANAPIEPEKFMGCGKTDDSSRLINLHSYIDEPTTIELEAIKLLKQFHFIVADLRGIGIGITQLQSTVKNNQGKDVNGTRTLFECNQFRVPKSMVSTENADINQNIDQPSESSVSRKRPIQQEQTIAIARK
;
A
#
# COMPACT_ATOMS: atom_id res chain seq x y z
N LYS A 1 -19.98 7.86 13.84
CA LYS A 1 -19.36 8.77 12.82
C LYS A 1 -20.50 9.40 12.02
N PRO A 2 -20.48 10.70 11.69
CA PRO A 2 -19.47 11.73 11.99
C PRO A 2 -19.57 12.31 13.41
N ASN A 3 -18.54 13.07 13.83
CA ASN A 3 -18.40 13.90 15.05
C ASN A 3 -19.13 13.41 16.33
N GLY A 4 -18.64 12.34 16.94
CA GLY A 4 -19.17 11.85 18.22
C GLY A 4 -18.34 10.73 18.80
N GLN A 5 -18.68 10.34 20.02
CA GLN A 5 -18.12 9.17 20.69
C GLN A 5 -19.17 8.07 20.81
N TYR A 6 -18.73 6.82 20.73
CA TYR A 6 -19.58 5.66 20.95
C TYR A 6 -18.86 4.74 21.90
N TYR A 7 -19.51 4.41 23.01
CA TYR A 7 -19.00 3.49 24.01
C TYR A 7 -19.77 2.18 23.87
N VAL A 8 -19.04 1.09 23.62
CA VAL A 8 -19.63 -0.26 23.65
C VAL A 8 -19.58 -0.73 25.09
N GLU A 9 -20.75 -0.89 25.70
CA GLU A 9 -20.86 -1.40 27.06
C GLU A 9 -20.38 -2.85 27.16
N LYS A 10 -19.80 -3.19 28.32
CA LYS A 10 -19.37 -4.56 28.60
C LYS A 10 -20.57 -5.50 28.58
N GLY A 11 -20.44 -6.63 27.89
CA GLY A 11 -21.50 -7.60 27.66
C GLY A 11 -22.22 -7.44 26.32
N TYR A 12 -22.16 -6.26 25.69
CA TYR A 12 -22.80 -5.99 24.39
C TYR A 12 -21.83 -6.10 23.21
N GLU A 13 -20.57 -6.48 23.45
CA GLU A 13 -19.53 -6.52 22.41
C GLU A 13 -19.87 -7.53 21.31
N GLN A 14 -20.41 -8.70 21.70
CA GLN A 14 -20.83 -9.75 20.75
C GLN A 14 -21.97 -9.27 19.86
N GLU A 15 -23.01 -8.64 20.44
CA GLU A 15 -24.13 -8.15 19.67
C GLU A 15 -23.69 -7.01 18.73
N PHE A 16 -22.84 -6.12 19.23
CA PHE A 16 -22.28 -5.02 18.45
C PHE A 16 -21.46 -5.52 17.25
N ILE A 17 -20.56 -6.48 17.48
CA ILE A 17 -19.65 -6.98 16.44
C ILE A 17 -20.39 -7.79 15.39
N SER A 18 -21.39 -8.59 15.77
CA SER A 18 -22.19 -9.40 14.84
C SER A 18 -22.89 -8.55 13.77
N LYS A 19 -23.25 -7.30 14.10
CA LYS A 19 -23.88 -6.34 13.17
C LYS A 19 -22.88 -5.62 12.25
N GLN A 20 -21.58 -5.68 12.54
CA GLN A 20 -20.57 -4.99 11.73
C GLN A 20 -20.34 -5.72 10.40
N LYS A 21 -19.95 -4.93 9.38
CA LYS A 21 -19.51 -5.50 8.11
C LYS A 21 -18.18 -6.20 8.30
N ILE A 22 -17.99 -7.29 7.59
CA ILE A 22 -16.75 -8.05 7.67
C ILE A 22 -15.55 -7.24 7.16
N LEU A 23 -15.76 -6.36 6.18
CA LEU A 23 -14.73 -5.45 5.63
C LEU A 23 -14.31 -4.35 6.60
N ASP A 24 -15.10 -4.09 7.66
CA ASP A 24 -14.73 -3.11 8.68
C ASP A 24 -13.77 -3.72 9.72
N LEU A 25 -13.58 -5.04 9.72
CA LEU A 25 -12.60 -5.70 10.58
C LEU A 25 -11.16 -5.44 10.09
N PRO A 26 -10.23 -5.06 10.98
CA PRO A 26 -8.85 -4.82 10.57
C PRO A 26 -8.18 -6.08 10.01
N GLY A 27 -7.50 -5.92 8.88
CA GLY A 27 -6.80 -7.01 8.19
C GLY A 27 -7.67 -7.82 7.24
N ILE A 28 -8.95 -7.47 7.07
CA ILE A 28 -9.81 -8.04 6.04
C ILE A 28 -9.92 -7.04 4.87
N GLY A 29 -9.60 -7.51 3.67
CA GLY A 29 -9.80 -6.77 2.43
C GLY A 29 -10.60 -7.59 1.42
N LEU A 30 -10.86 -7.00 0.24
CA LEU A 30 -11.68 -7.62 -0.80
C LEU A 30 -11.19 -9.03 -1.19
N SER A 31 -9.89 -9.20 -1.42
CA SER A 31 -9.33 -10.52 -1.78
C SER A 31 -9.61 -11.61 -0.74
N LEU A 32 -9.67 -11.24 0.55
CA LEU A 32 -9.97 -12.19 1.61
C LEU A 32 -11.46 -12.51 1.66
N LEU A 33 -12.30 -11.49 1.44
CA LEU A 33 -13.74 -11.65 1.32
C LEU A 33 -14.10 -12.55 0.12
N ASP A 34 -13.48 -12.30 -1.04
CA ASP A 34 -13.69 -13.11 -2.24
C ASP A 34 -13.34 -14.58 -2.00
N LYS A 35 -12.24 -14.86 -1.29
CA LYS A 35 -11.87 -16.23 -0.90
C LYS A 35 -12.94 -16.87 -0.01
N LEU A 36 -13.48 -16.14 0.95
CA LEU A 36 -14.56 -16.66 1.80
C LEU A 36 -15.84 -16.90 0.99
N GLN A 37 -16.20 -15.98 0.10
CA GLN A 37 -17.39 -16.10 -0.76
C GLN A 37 -17.28 -17.27 -1.74
N GLN A 38 -16.11 -17.50 -2.34
CA GLN A 38 -15.87 -18.66 -3.22
C GLN A 38 -16.08 -20.01 -2.51
N ASN A 39 -15.87 -20.05 -1.19
CA ASN A 39 -16.08 -21.25 -0.38
C ASN A 39 -17.50 -21.33 0.22
N CYS A 40 -18.40 -20.42 -0.19
CA CYS A 40 -19.79 -20.35 0.27
C CYS A 40 -20.73 -20.01 -0.90
N SER A 41 -21.13 -21.01 -1.66
CA SER A 41 -21.95 -20.84 -2.87
C SER A 41 -23.41 -20.43 -2.62
N HIS A 42 -23.90 -20.54 -1.38
CA HIS A 42 -25.32 -20.40 -1.06
C HIS A 42 -25.69 -19.13 -0.30
N GLN A 43 -24.72 -18.37 0.21
CA GLN A 43 -24.99 -17.17 1.02
C GLN A 43 -23.92 -16.08 0.80
N THR A 44 -24.38 -14.84 0.65
CA THR A 44 -23.50 -13.68 0.62
C THR A 44 -22.95 -13.39 2.01
N ILE A 45 -21.63 -13.26 2.10
CA ILE A 45 -20.94 -12.88 3.34
C ILE A 45 -20.81 -11.37 3.36
N GLU A 46 -21.53 -10.71 4.26
CA GLU A 46 -21.45 -9.25 4.44
C GLU A 46 -21.10 -8.87 5.88
N THR A 47 -21.63 -9.59 6.86
CA THR A 47 -21.51 -9.27 8.28
C THR A 47 -20.66 -10.29 9.04
N CYS A 48 -20.14 -9.88 10.21
CA CYS A 48 -19.47 -10.80 11.13
C CYS A 48 -20.37 -11.96 11.54
N LYS A 49 -21.69 -11.73 11.68
CA LYS A 49 -22.66 -12.79 11.97
C LYS A 49 -22.70 -13.88 10.90
N ASN A 50 -22.58 -13.51 9.62
CA ASN A 50 -22.50 -14.51 8.55
C ASN A 50 -21.27 -15.40 8.74
N VAL A 51 -20.11 -14.81 9.04
CA VAL A 51 -18.88 -15.58 9.29
C VAL A 51 -19.01 -16.48 10.52
N GLN A 52 -19.62 -15.98 11.60
CA GLN A 52 -19.87 -16.77 12.82
C GLN A 52 -20.74 -18.01 12.55
N ASN A 53 -21.76 -17.88 11.69
CA ASN A 53 -22.73 -18.93 11.42
C ASN A 53 -22.28 -19.91 10.33
N LEU A 54 -21.58 -19.42 9.31
CA LEU A 54 -21.25 -20.20 8.12
C LEU A 54 -19.96 -21.00 8.25
N PHE A 55 -19.03 -20.57 9.11
CA PHE A 55 -17.72 -21.20 9.21
C PHE A 55 -17.36 -21.63 10.62
N SER A 56 -16.90 -22.87 10.73
CA SER A 56 -16.15 -23.34 11.89
C SER A 56 -14.73 -22.77 11.89
N LEU A 57 -14.08 -22.81 13.06
CA LEU A 57 -12.68 -22.37 13.20
C LEU A 57 -11.75 -23.13 12.24
N GLU A 58 -11.94 -24.45 12.11
CA GLU A 58 -11.09 -25.30 11.28
C GLU A 58 -11.30 -25.04 9.78
N GLN A 59 -12.53 -24.72 9.35
CA GLN A 59 -12.79 -24.26 7.99
C GLN A 59 -12.07 -22.95 7.70
N LEU A 60 -12.16 -21.95 8.59
CA LEU A 60 -11.46 -20.67 8.41
C LEU A 60 -9.94 -20.84 8.36
N LYS A 61 -9.37 -21.71 9.20
CA LYS A 61 -7.93 -22.03 9.16
C LYS A 61 -7.52 -22.74 7.88
N THR A 62 -8.40 -23.59 7.33
CA THR A 62 -8.16 -24.30 6.08
C THR A 62 -8.19 -23.33 4.88
N ILE A 63 -9.16 -22.42 4.85
CA ILE A 63 -9.36 -21.48 3.73
C ILE A 63 -8.34 -20.33 3.78
N LEU A 64 -8.09 -19.75 4.96
CA LEU A 64 -7.30 -18.52 5.11
C LEU A 64 -5.91 -18.72 5.72
N GLY A 65 -5.62 -19.94 6.20
CA GLY A 65 -4.42 -20.27 6.94
C GLY A 65 -4.58 -20.09 8.45
N LYS A 66 -3.77 -20.84 9.22
CA LYS A 66 -3.89 -20.97 10.69
C LYS A 66 -4.02 -19.65 11.44
N LYS A 67 -3.13 -18.68 11.14
CA LYS A 67 -3.10 -17.39 11.84
C LYS A 67 -4.30 -16.52 11.46
N GLN A 68 -4.54 -16.34 10.16
CA GLN A 68 -5.60 -15.45 9.69
C GLN A 68 -6.99 -15.98 10.01
N GLY A 69 -7.20 -17.30 9.86
CA GLY A 69 -8.45 -17.96 10.22
C GLY A 69 -8.77 -17.81 11.71
N GLN A 70 -7.78 -18.00 12.59
CA GLN A 70 -7.93 -17.76 14.03
C GLN A 70 -8.26 -16.28 14.32
N THR A 71 -7.50 -15.35 13.76
CA THR A 71 -7.71 -13.91 13.97
C THR A 71 -9.12 -13.48 13.56
N ILE A 72 -9.63 -13.95 12.43
CA ILE A 72 -10.99 -13.60 11.97
C ILE A 72 -12.06 -14.27 12.82
N TYR A 73 -11.85 -15.54 13.19
CA TYR A 73 -12.77 -16.24 14.08
C TYR A 73 -12.93 -15.50 15.42
N ASP A 74 -11.81 -15.06 16.00
CA ASP A 74 -11.77 -14.36 17.29
C ASP A 74 -12.34 -12.95 17.17
N MET A 75 -11.88 -12.16 16.18
CA MET A 75 -12.34 -10.80 15.98
C MET A 75 -13.81 -10.72 15.61
N SER A 76 -14.32 -11.66 14.80
CA SER A 76 -15.76 -11.73 14.51
C SER A 76 -16.57 -11.97 15.78
N ARG A 77 -15.99 -12.51 16.85
CA ARG A 77 -16.58 -12.74 18.18
C ARG A 77 -16.05 -11.76 19.23
N ALA A 78 -15.63 -10.56 18.83
CA ALA A 78 -15.14 -9.53 19.75
C ALA A 78 -13.99 -9.98 20.70
N ILE A 79 -13.22 -11.00 20.33
CA ILE A 79 -12.06 -11.46 21.09
C ILE A 79 -10.80 -10.87 20.46
N ASP A 80 -10.06 -10.07 21.24
CA ASP A 80 -8.75 -9.54 20.86
C ASP A 80 -7.83 -9.53 22.08
N THR A 81 -6.80 -10.38 22.05
CA THR A 81 -5.81 -10.53 23.14
C THR A 81 -4.54 -9.73 22.91
N ARG A 82 -4.47 -8.93 21.83
CA ARG A 82 -3.26 -8.18 21.48
C ARG A 82 -2.99 -7.08 22.51
N ILE A 83 -1.75 -7.03 22.97
CA ILE A 83 -1.27 -5.97 23.85
C ILE A 83 -0.92 -4.75 23.00
N LEU A 84 -1.33 -3.57 23.44
CA LEU A 84 -0.93 -2.31 22.82
C LEU A 84 0.57 -2.08 23.05
N SER A 85 1.38 -2.29 22.00
CA SER A 85 2.80 -2.00 22.03
C SER A 85 3.07 -0.56 21.59
N LYS A 86 3.92 0.15 22.33
CA LYS A 86 4.36 1.52 22.02
C LYS A 86 5.69 1.57 21.27
N ASP A 87 6.41 0.45 21.20
CA ASP A 87 7.75 0.40 20.60
C ASP A 87 7.64 0.10 19.11
N TYR A 88 7.77 1.14 18.29
CA TYR A 88 7.86 1.00 16.84
C TYR A 88 9.32 1.11 16.39
N LEU A 89 9.98 -0.03 16.27
CA LEU A 89 11.25 -0.12 15.54
C LEU A 89 10.97 -0.64 14.12
N PRO A 90 11.37 0.12 13.07
CA PRO A 90 11.18 -0.34 11.72
C PRO A 90 12.01 -1.60 11.47
N LYS A 91 11.40 -2.58 10.82
CA LYS A 91 12.02 -3.85 10.43
C LYS A 91 12.60 -3.80 9.00
N SER A 92 12.18 -2.81 8.23
CA SER A 92 12.54 -2.59 6.84
C SER A 92 12.42 -1.11 6.49
N ILE A 93 13.29 -0.62 5.62
CA ILE A 93 13.17 0.71 5.01
C ILE A 93 13.21 0.49 3.50
N SER A 94 12.16 0.93 2.79
CA SER A 94 12.08 0.83 1.34
C SER A 94 11.53 2.09 0.71
N ILE A 95 11.77 2.19 -0.59
CA ILE A 95 11.20 3.20 -1.48
C ILE A 95 10.63 2.43 -2.66
N ASP A 96 9.36 2.66 -2.96
CA ASP A 96 8.66 2.07 -4.09
C ASP A 96 8.05 3.21 -4.91
N VAL A 97 8.43 3.31 -6.19
CA VAL A 97 7.91 4.31 -7.12
C VAL A 97 7.19 3.58 -8.25
N ASN A 98 5.86 3.69 -8.26
CA ASN A 98 4.96 2.97 -9.17
C ASN A 98 4.08 3.92 -10.01
N TYR A 99 4.45 5.19 -10.09
CA TYR A 99 3.73 6.23 -10.83
C TYR A 99 4.73 7.06 -11.64
N GLY A 100 4.41 7.35 -12.90
CA GLY A 100 5.27 8.15 -13.80
C GLY A 100 6.53 7.44 -14.30
N ILE A 101 6.70 6.14 -14.04
CA ILE A 101 7.88 5.40 -14.51
C ILE A 101 7.74 5.06 -15.99
N ARG A 102 8.57 5.68 -16.83
CA ARG A 102 8.72 5.41 -18.27
C ARG A 102 10.19 5.65 -18.63
N PHE A 103 10.93 4.59 -18.92
CA PHE A 103 12.33 4.68 -19.34
C PHE A 103 12.47 4.13 -20.75
N GLN A 104 13.29 4.76 -21.58
CA GLN A 104 13.61 4.25 -22.91
C GLN A 104 14.89 3.43 -22.89
N THR A 105 15.88 3.87 -22.10
CA THR A 105 17.22 3.28 -22.06
C THR A 105 17.55 2.74 -20.67
N PHE A 106 18.46 1.77 -20.62
CA PHE A 106 18.95 1.24 -19.35
C PHE A 106 19.78 2.29 -18.57
N ASP A 107 20.34 3.28 -19.26
CA ASP A 107 21.10 4.37 -18.65
C ASP A 107 20.20 5.32 -17.85
N GLU A 108 19.01 5.66 -18.37
CA GLU A 108 17.99 6.42 -17.63
C GLU A 108 17.55 5.67 -16.37
N LEU A 109 17.31 4.36 -16.50
CA LEU A 109 16.98 3.50 -15.37
C LEU A 109 18.10 3.49 -14.32
N THR A 110 19.35 3.40 -14.77
CA THR A 110 20.53 3.41 -13.89
C THR A 110 20.66 4.74 -13.14
N LEU A 111 20.46 5.86 -13.82
CA LEU A 111 20.43 7.19 -13.20
C LEU A 111 19.30 7.30 -12.16
N PHE A 112 18.13 6.74 -12.46
CA PHE A 112 17.01 6.71 -11.53
C PHE A 112 17.31 5.84 -10.29
N VAL A 113 17.94 4.69 -10.47
CA VAL A 113 18.36 3.80 -9.37
C VAL A 113 19.37 4.50 -8.46
N LYS A 114 20.32 5.25 -9.03
CA LYS A 114 21.25 6.09 -8.25
C LYS A 114 20.50 7.09 -7.37
N GLN A 115 19.47 7.76 -7.90
CA GLN A 115 18.63 8.68 -7.12
C GLN A 115 17.88 7.96 -6.01
N LEU A 116 17.31 6.79 -6.28
CA LEU A 116 16.65 5.95 -5.28
C LEU A 116 17.60 5.51 -4.17
N SER A 117 18.83 5.12 -4.51
CA SER A 117 19.87 4.73 -3.54
C SER A 117 20.26 5.88 -2.62
N MET A 118 20.39 7.10 -3.15
CA MET A 118 20.65 8.30 -2.34
C MET A 118 19.52 8.60 -1.36
N GLU A 119 18.27 8.51 -1.81
CA GLU A 119 17.11 8.74 -0.93
C GLU A 119 16.97 7.61 0.11
N LEU A 120 17.29 6.37 -0.26
CA LEU A 120 17.30 5.24 0.66
C LEU A 120 18.36 5.41 1.75
N HIS A 121 19.57 5.83 1.37
CA HIS A 121 20.64 6.20 2.28
C HIS A 121 20.18 7.28 3.28
N LYS A 122 19.53 8.34 2.79
CA LYS A 122 19.00 9.42 3.64
C LYS A 122 18.01 8.89 4.68
N ARG A 123 17.08 8.02 4.28
CA ARG A 123 16.12 7.39 5.21
C ARG A 123 16.80 6.49 6.24
N LEU A 124 17.79 5.70 5.82
CA LEU A 124 18.59 4.87 6.72
C LEU A 124 19.36 5.70 7.75
N LYS A 125 19.97 6.81 7.32
CA LYS A 125 20.66 7.75 8.21
C LYS A 125 19.72 8.42 9.21
N GLN A 126 18.54 8.85 8.76
CA GLN A 126 17.52 9.43 9.65
C GLN A 126 17.04 8.41 10.69
N ALA A 127 16.85 7.16 10.29
CA ALA A 127 16.50 6.07 11.20
C ALA A 127 17.68 5.59 12.07
N LYS A 128 18.90 6.11 11.84
CA LYS A 128 20.14 5.67 12.48
C LYS A 128 20.35 4.15 12.35
N GLN A 129 20.03 3.59 11.20
CA GLN A 129 20.09 2.16 10.93
C GLN A 129 20.94 1.84 9.70
N LYS A 130 21.54 0.65 9.70
CA LYS A 130 22.12 -0.02 8.53
C LYS A 130 21.39 -1.33 8.31
N GLY A 131 21.43 -1.90 7.12
CA GLY A 131 20.84 -3.22 6.88
C GLY A 131 21.72 -4.15 6.07
N LYS A 132 21.34 -5.43 6.07
CA LYS A 132 22.15 -6.51 5.51
C LYS A 132 21.51 -7.19 4.30
N GLN A 133 20.22 -6.97 4.08
CA GLN A 133 19.49 -7.56 2.97
C GLN A 133 18.97 -6.47 2.05
N LEU A 134 19.32 -6.54 0.77
CA LEU A 134 18.82 -5.63 -0.26
C LEU A 134 17.80 -6.35 -1.13
N THR A 135 16.65 -5.74 -1.33
CA THR A 135 15.57 -6.24 -2.20
C THR A 135 15.30 -5.22 -3.30
N VAL A 136 15.25 -5.69 -4.55
CA VAL A 136 14.76 -4.93 -5.69
C VAL A 136 13.44 -5.53 -6.15
N LYS A 137 12.45 -4.67 -6.33
CA LYS A 137 11.12 -5.01 -6.87
C LYS A 137 10.94 -4.26 -8.17
N ILE A 138 10.38 -4.92 -9.17
CA ILE A 138 9.99 -4.31 -10.42
C ILE A 138 8.54 -4.64 -10.72
N ARG A 139 7.87 -3.71 -11.40
CA ARG A 139 6.55 -3.90 -12.01
C ARG A 139 6.72 -3.68 -13.50
N VAL A 140 6.42 -4.69 -14.30
CA VAL A 140 6.54 -4.64 -15.77
C VAL A 140 5.14 -4.69 -16.35
N ARG A 141 4.86 -3.91 -17.40
CA ARG A 141 3.56 -3.96 -18.09
C ARG A 141 3.29 -5.39 -18.55
N SER A 142 2.08 -5.90 -18.27
CA SER A 142 1.70 -7.23 -18.74
C SER A 142 1.54 -7.23 -20.26
N ALA A 143 1.88 -8.34 -20.93
CA ALA A 143 1.89 -8.41 -22.40
C ALA A 143 0.55 -8.02 -23.04
N ASN A 144 -0.56 -8.37 -22.38
CA ASN A 144 -1.93 -8.10 -22.84
C ASN A 144 -2.48 -6.74 -22.41
N ALA A 145 -1.71 -5.93 -21.68
CA ALA A 145 -2.15 -4.62 -21.19
C ALA A 145 -1.84 -3.52 -22.22
N PRO A 146 -2.70 -2.49 -22.35
CA PRO A 146 -2.42 -1.36 -23.24
C PRO A 146 -1.13 -0.63 -22.80
N ILE A 147 -0.42 -0.05 -23.78
CA ILE A 147 0.82 0.70 -23.53
C ILE A 147 0.55 1.87 -22.60
N GLU A 148 -0.50 2.64 -22.91
CA GLU A 148 -1.01 3.72 -22.08
C GLU A 148 -2.15 3.24 -21.17
N PRO A 149 -2.01 3.39 -19.84
CA PRO A 149 -3.02 2.95 -18.89
C PRO A 149 -4.19 3.95 -18.78
N GLU A 150 -5.34 3.46 -18.31
CA GLU A 150 -6.55 4.27 -18.08
C GLU A 150 -6.31 5.47 -17.16
N LYS A 151 -5.52 5.25 -16.09
CA LYS A 151 -5.09 6.33 -15.20
C LYS A 151 -3.84 6.98 -15.77
N PHE A 152 -3.93 8.27 -16.12
CA PHE A 152 -2.79 9.05 -16.61
C PHE A 152 -1.53 8.85 -15.74
N MET A 153 -0.43 8.42 -16.38
CA MET A 153 0.87 8.09 -15.75
C MET A 153 0.84 6.98 -14.69
N GLY A 154 -0.26 6.22 -14.58
CA GLY A 154 -0.34 5.04 -13.72
C GLY A 154 0.59 3.91 -14.17
N CYS A 155 0.72 2.89 -13.33
CA CYS A 155 1.43 1.66 -13.69
C CYS A 155 0.59 0.73 -14.58
N GLY A 156 -0.74 0.84 -14.54
CA GLY A 156 -1.64 -0.06 -15.26
C GLY A 156 -1.60 -1.49 -14.71
N LYS A 157 -2.02 -2.45 -15.55
CA LYS A 157 -1.92 -3.89 -15.25
C LYS A 157 -0.48 -4.36 -15.48
N THR A 158 0.15 -4.83 -14.40
CA THR A 158 1.57 -5.20 -14.39
C THR A 158 1.78 -6.60 -13.85
N ASP A 159 2.87 -7.21 -14.27
CA ASP A 159 3.46 -8.40 -13.67
C ASP A 159 4.56 -7.95 -12.70
N ASP A 160 4.45 -8.40 -11.45
CA ASP A 160 5.33 -7.98 -10.37
C ASP A 160 6.43 -9.03 -10.18
N SER A 161 7.67 -8.58 -9.99
CA SER A 161 8.82 -9.47 -9.75
C SER A 161 9.75 -8.87 -8.73
N SER A 162 10.35 -9.71 -7.89
CA SER A 162 11.32 -9.27 -6.89
C SER A 162 12.51 -10.21 -6.78
N ARG A 163 13.66 -9.63 -6.43
CA ARG A 163 14.91 -10.36 -6.13
C ARG A 163 15.53 -9.77 -4.88
N LEU A 164 16.21 -10.62 -4.13
CA LEU A 164 16.86 -10.27 -2.87
C LEU A 164 18.29 -10.79 -2.87
N ILE A 165 19.20 -10.02 -2.29
CA ILE A 165 20.57 -10.43 -1.98
C ILE A 165 20.87 -10.23 -0.50
N ASN A 166 21.61 -11.18 0.08
CA ASN A 166 22.21 -11.03 1.41
C ASN A 166 23.62 -10.46 1.23
N LEU A 167 23.90 -9.34 1.90
CA LEU A 167 25.18 -8.66 1.87
C LEU A 167 26.10 -9.22 2.96
N HIS A 168 27.41 -9.12 2.74
CA HIS A 168 28.40 -9.60 3.71
C HIS A 168 28.43 -8.72 4.97
N SER A 169 28.31 -7.40 4.82
CA SER A 169 28.32 -6.42 5.89
C SER A 169 27.03 -5.60 5.93
N TYR A 170 26.79 -4.91 7.04
CA TYR A 170 25.69 -3.96 7.17
C TYR A 170 26.03 -2.67 6.42
N ILE A 171 25.20 -2.33 5.45
CA ILE A 171 25.41 -1.17 4.58
C ILE A 171 24.41 -0.06 4.87
N ASP A 172 24.88 1.17 4.67
CA ASP A 172 24.09 2.37 4.48
C ASP A 172 24.57 3.18 3.28
N GLU A 173 25.77 2.92 2.76
CA GLU A 173 26.43 3.75 1.75
C GLU A 173 25.75 3.66 0.36
N PRO A 174 25.44 4.79 -0.31
CA PRO A 174 24.57 4.82 -1.48
C PRO A 174 25.17 4.16 -2.73
N THR A 175 26.48 4.25 -2.97
CA THR A 175 27.13 3.65 -4.15
C THR A 175 27.12 2.13 -4.08
N THR A 176 27.33 1.55 -2.91
CA THR A 176 27.19 0.10 -2.68
C THR A 176 25.75 -0.36 -2.92
N ILE A 177 24.76 0.40 -2.44
CA ILE A 177 23.33 0.11 -2.69
C ILE A 177 23.02 0.17 -4.19
N GLU A 178 23.50 1.20 -4.89
CA GLU A 178 23.34 1.38 -6.34
C GLU A 178 23.94 0.19 -7.11
N LEU A 179 25.20 -0.15 -6.87
CA LEU A 179 25.90 -1.23 -7.58
C LEU A 179 25.18 -2.58 -7.41
N GLU A 180 24.81 -2.94 -6.19
CA GLU A 180 24.11 -4.19 -5.91
C GLU A 180 22.66 -4.18 -6.45
N ALA A 181 21.97 -3.03 -6.42
CA ALA A 181 20.65 -2.89 -7.02
C ALA A 181 20.68 -3.05 -8.55
N ILE A 182 21.66 -2.44 -9.24
CA ILE A 182 21.86 -2.61 -10.68
C ILE A 182 22.19 -4.06 -11.02
N LYS A 183 23.04 -4.71 -10.21
CA LYS A 183 23.37 -6.13 -10.38
C LYS A 183 22.13 -7.01 -10.27
N LEU A 184 21.23 -6.74 -9.33
CA LEU A 184 19.93 -7.41 -9.23
C LEU A 184 19.03 -7.09 -10.43
N LEU A 185 18.98 -5.84 -10.88
CA LEU A 185 18.18 -5.42 -12.04
C LEU A 185 18.56 -6.17 -13.31
N LYS A 186 19.86 -6.37 -13.54
CA LYS A 186 20.37 -7.13 -14.70
C LYS A 186 20.01 -8.62 -14.69
N GLN A 187 19.59 -9.16 -13.55
CA GLN A 187 19.11 -10.55 -13.45
C GLN A 187 17.65 -10.71 -13.85
N PHE A 188 16.89 -9.62 -13.92
CA PHE A 188 15.54 -9.66 -14.46
C PHE A 188 15.59 -9.60 -15.98
N HIS A 189 14.72 -10.38 -16.61
CA HIS A 189 14.54 -10.36 -18.06
C HIS A 189 13.29 -9.52 -18.36
N PHE A 190 13.48 -8.24 -18.70
CA PHE A 190 12.40 -7.33 -19.03
C PHE A 190 12.83 -6.31 -20.09
N ILE A 191 11.85 -5.74 -20.78
CA ILE A 191 12.06 -4.62 -21.71
C ILE A 191 11.97 -3.32 -20.90
N VAL A 192 12.98 -2.46 -21.01
CA VAL A 192 13.06 -1.22 -20.22
C VAL A 192 11.84 -0.31 -20.45
N ALA A 193 11.37 -0.20 -21.70
CA ALA A 193 10.17 0.55 -22.08
C ALA A 193 8.87 0.04 -21.42
N ASP A 194 8.84 -1.21 -21.00
CA ASP A 194 7.71 -1.83 -20.29
C ASP A 194 7.83 -1.72 -18.77
N LEU A 195 8.92 -1.16 -18.23
CA LEU A 195 9.00 -0.89 -16.80
C LEU A 195 7.94 0.14 -16.39
N ARG A 196 7.21 -0.17 -15.32
CA ARG A 196 6.10 0.65 -14.79
C ARG A 196 6.22 0.95 -13.30
N GLY A 197 7.13 0.27 -12.62
CA GLY A 197 7.42 0.51 -11.21
C GLY A 197 8.74 -0.11 -10.81
N ILE A 198 9.40 0.53 -9.85
CA ILE A 198 10.63 0.04 -9.26
C ILE A 198 10.63 0.35 -7.77
N GLY A 199 11.11 -0.60 -6.98
CA GLY A 199 11.30 -0.44 -5.55
C GLY A 199 12.63 -1.00 -5.10
N ILE A 200 13.28 -0.30 -4.17
CA ILE A 200 14.51 -0.73 -3.51
C ILE A 200 14.26 -0.70 -2.01
N GLY A 201 14.59 -1.78 -1.33
CA GLY A 201 14.36 -1.91 0.11
C GLY A 201 15.48 -2.63 0.83
N ILE A 202 15.72 -2.22 2.07
CA ILE A 202 16.69 -2.83 2.95
C ILE A 202 15.99 -3.43 4.17
N THR A 203 16.31 -4.69 4.47
CA THR A 203 15.81 -5.48 5.62
C THR A 203 16.99 -5.96 6.48
N GLN A 204 16.68 -6.61 7.62
CA GLN A 204 17.64 -6.96 8.67
C GLN A 204 18.38 -5.70 9.16
N LEU A 205 17.62 -4.79 9.76
CA LEU A 205 18.16 -3.50 10.21
C LEU A 205 18.86 -3.63 11.56
N GLN A 206 20.00 -2.96 11.70
CA GLN A 206 20.75 -2.81 12.95
C GLN A 206 20.93 -1.33 13.27
N SER A 207 20.77 -0.97 14.54
CA SER A 207 21.05 0.39 15.03
C SER A 207 22.54 0.71 14.89
N THR A 208 22.84 1.86 14.31
CA THR A 208 24.19 2.44 14.24
C THR A 208 24.61 3.09 15.56
N VAL A 209 23.64 3.40 16.43
CA VAL A 209 23.93 3.86 17.79
C VAL A 209 24.34 2.65 18.61
N LYS A 210 25.61 2.60 19.02
CA LYS A 210 26.05 1.70 20.09
C LYS A 210 25.29 2.10 21.36
N ASN A 211 24.40 1.25 21.85
CA ASN A 211 23.89 1.40 23.21
C ASN A 211 25.06 1.12 24.16
N ASN A 212 25.86 2.14 24.48
CA ASN A 212 26.57 2.14 25.75
C ASN A 212 25.55 2.49 26.82
N GLN A 213 24.86 1.47 27.35
CA GLN A 213 24.05 1.50 28.56
C GLN A 213 23.85 0.02 28.92
N GLY A 214 24.36 -0.49 30.03
CA GLY A 214 24.10 0.05 31.35
C GLY A 214 22.62 -0.17 31.63
N LYS A 215 22.31 -1.09 32.56
CA LYS A 215 20.94 -1.39 32.97
C LYS A 215 20.26 -0.11 33.46
N ASP A 216 19.42 0.52 32.66
CA ASP A 216 18.46 1.51 33.18
C ASP A 216 17.04 1.09 32.82
N VAL A 217 16.32 0.81 33.89
CA VAL A 217 14.91 0.48 33.97
C VAL A 217 14.14 1.79 33.82
N ASN A 218 13.09 1.78 32.99
CA ASN A 218 12.10 2.85 32.84
C ASN A 218 12.59 4.17 32.21
N GLY A 219 12.48 4.26 30.88
CA GLY A 219 12.57 5.53 30.15
C GLY A 219 11.83 5.45 28.83
N THR A 220 10.60 5.99 28.80
CA THR A 220 9.76 6.18 27.61
C THR A 220 10.54 6.89 26.50
N ARG A 221 10.92 6.15 25.44
CA ARG A 221 11.53 6.73 24.24
C ARG A 221 10.43 7.24 23.30
N THR A 222 10.16 8.53 23.36
CA THR A 222 9.24 9.20 22.43
C THR A 222 9.91 9.32 21.06
N LEU A 223 9.57 8.42 20.13
CA LEU A 223 10.00 8.44 18.72
C LEU A 223 8.90 9.03 17.81
N PHE A 224 8.33 10.16 18.21
CA PHE A 224 7.33 10.90 17.43
C PHE A 224 7.91 12.17 16.82
N GLU A 225 8.98 12.05 16.04
CA GLU A 225 9.37 13.07 15.07
C GLU A 225 9.85 12.39 13.78
N CYS A 226 8.90 11.87 13.01
CA CYS A 226 9.11 11.65 11.58
C CYS A 226 8.08 12.52 10.85
N ASN A 227 8.40 13.80 10.73
CA ASN A 227 7.54 14.78 10.06
C ASN A 227 7.61 14.59 8.54
N GLN A 228 6.42 14.35 7.97
CA GLN A 228 5.94 14.59 6.60
C GLN A 228 6.99 14.92 5.53
N PHE A 229 7.26 13.96 4.64
CA PHE A 229 7.97 14.24 3.40
C PHE A 229 6.97 14.63 2.28
N ARG A 230 7.10 15.87 1.79
CA ARG A 230 6.45 16.40 0.58
C ARG A 230 7.43 16.19 -0.58
N VAL A 231 6.97 15.63 -1.70
CA VAL A 231 7.79 15.45 -2.90
C VAL A 231 8.16 16.83 -3.48
N PRO A 232 9.44 17.15 -3.73
CA PRO A 232 9.82 18.42 -4.36
C PRO A 232 9.33 18.48 -5.81
N LYS A 233 8.79 19.65 -6.21
CA LYS A 233 8.23 19.94 -7.54
C LYS A 233 9.27 20.26 -8.63
N SER A 234 10.56 20.22 -8.33
CA SER A 234 11.60 20.55 -9.31
C SER A 234 12.12 19.27 -9.97
N MET A 235 11.53 18.91 -11.11
CA MET A 235 12.15 18.15 -12.22
C MET A 235 11.07 17.75 -13.24
N VAL A 236 10.49 18.76 -13.90
CA VAL A 236 9.99 18.63 -15.28
C VAL A 236 10.76 19.71 -16.04
N SER A 237 11.82 19.30 -16.72
CA SER A 237 12.52 20.17 -17.66
C SER A 237 11.74 20.19 -18.97
N THR A 238 11.01 21.27 -19.22
CA THR A 238 10.63 21.69 -20.56
C THR A 238 11.50 22.89 -20.90
N GLU A 239 12.49 22.67 -21.77
CA GLU A 239 13.08 23.74 -22.56
C GLU A 239 12.20 23.98 -23.79
N ASN A 240 11.93 25.26 -24.03
CA ASN A 240 10.98 25.81 -24.99
C ASN A 240 11.57 25.85 -26.41
N ALA A 241 10.70 25.79 -27.41
CA ALA A 241 10.96 26.44 -28.70
C ALA A 241 9.78 27.36 -29.01
N ASP A 242 10.07 28.66 -29.01
CA ASP A 242 9.19 29.76 -29.38
C ASP A 242 8.78 29.68 -30.85
N ILE A 243 7.47 29.73 -31.11
CA ILE A 243 6.91 30.31 -32.34
C ILE A 243 5.74 31.20 -31.91
N ASN A 244 6.01 32.51 -31.81
CA ASN A 244 4.98 33.54 -31.73
C ASN A 244 4.41 33.80 -33.14
N GLN A 245 3.09 33.80 -33.29
CA GLN A 245 2.29 35.02 -33.53
C GLN A 245 0.84 34.66 -33.89
N ASN A 246 -0.08 35.28 -33.14
CA ASN A 246 -1.46 35.68 -33.48
C ASN A 246 -2.42 34.65 -34.07
N ILE A 247 -3.55 34.42 -33.38
CA ILE A 247 -4.93 34.56 -33.90
C ILE A 247 -5.90 34.58 -32.70
N ASP A 248 -6.94 35.41 -32.86
CA ASP A 248 -7.92 35.92 -31.90
C ASP A 248 -8.73 34.91 -31.07
N GLN A 249 -9.15 35.36 -29.88
CA GLN A 249 -10.21 34.73 -29.07
C GLN A 249 -11.59 34.89 -29.72
N PRO A 250 -12.53 33.96 -29.44
CA PRO A 250 -13.80 34.43 -28.87
C PRO A 250 -14.41 33.53 -27.77
N SER A 251 -14.86 34.25 -26.72
CA SER A 251 -16.04 34.11 -25.85
C SER A 251 -16.68 32.74 -25.52
N GLU A 252 -16.95 32.61 -24.21
CA GLU A 252 -17.75 31.61 -23.49
C GLU A 252 -19.17 31.37 -24.02
N SER A 253 -19.64 30.12 -23.92
CA SER A 253 -21.04 29.85 -23.55
C SER A 253 -21.17 28.54 -22.75
N SER A 254 -21.91 28.65 -21.66
CA SER A 254 -22.17 27.66 -20.62
C SER A 254 -23.32 26.71 -20.97
N VAL A 255 -23.18 25.40 -20.74
CA VAL A 255 -24.33 24.49 -20.60
C VAL A 255 -24.14 23.56 -19.40
N SER A 256 -24.87 23.83 -18.32
CA SER A 256 -25.03 22.94 -17.16
C SER A 256 -26.13 21.92 -17.43
N ARG A 257 -25.93 20.64 -17.08
CA ARG A 257 -27.01 19.65 -16.97
C ARG A 257 -27.05 19.08 -15.55
N LYS A 258 -28.19 19.31 -14.88
CA LYS A 258 -28.55 18.85 -13.54
C LYS A 258 -28.98 17.37 -13.55
N ARG A 259 -28.79 16.69 -12.42
CA ARG A 259 -29.25 15.31 -12.11
C ARG A 259 -30.78 15.27 -11.88
N PRO A 260 -31.50 14.19 -12.23
CA PRO A 260 -32.93 14.06 -11.93
C PRO A 260 -33.19 13.49 -10.52
N ILE A 261 -34.26 13.99 -9.90
CA ILE A 261 -34.86 13.57 -8.64
C ILE A 261 -36.03 12.63 -8.96
N GLN A 262 -36.16 11.52 -8.23
CA GLN A 262 -37.33 10.62 -8.29
C GLN A 262 -38.47 11.22 -7.45
N GLN A 263 -39.69 11.27 -8.02
CA GLN A 263 -40.92 11.58 -7.31
C GLN A 263 -41.84 10.34 -7.31
N GLU A 264 -42.36 10.05 -6.13
CA GLU A 264 -43.39 9.06 -5.82
C GLU A 264 -44.71 9.41 -6.51
N GLN A 265 -45.45 8.39 -6.98
CA GLN A 265 -46.88 8.52 -7.29
C GLN A 265 -47.66 7.43 -6.56
N THR A 266 -48.48 7.90 -5.64
CA THR A 266 -49.58 7.21 -4.97
C THR A 266 -50.76 7.08 -5.94
N ILE A 267 -51.37 5.90 -6.07
CA ILE A 267 -52.71 5.75 -6.65
C ILE A 267 -53.55 4.86 -5.74
N ALA A 268 -54.71 5.40 -5.34
CA ALA A 268 -55.73 4.79 -4.53
C ALA A 268 -56.82 4.10 -5.39
N ILE A 269 -57.20 2.89 -4.97
CA ILE A 269 -58.55 2.27 -4.88
C ILE A 269 -59.66 2.74 -5.84
N ALA A 270 -60.22 1.81 -6.63
CA ALA A 270 -61.67 1.69 -6.84
C ALA A 270 -62.11 0.31 -7.42
N ARG A 271 -62.98 -0.37 -6.65
CA ARG A 271 -64.01 -1.39 -6.94
C ARG A 271 -64.26 -1.80 -8.41
N LYS A 272 -64.24 -3.11 -8.67
CA LYS A 272 -65.44 -3.95 -8.90
C LYS A 272 -65.08 -5.43 -8.76
#